data_AF-A0A3M8ULD3-F1
#
_entry.id   AF-A0A3M8ULD3-F1
#
_cell.length_a   1.000
_cell.length_b   1.000
_cell.length_c   1.000
_cell.angle_alpha   90.00
_cell.angle_beta   90.00
_cell.angle_gamma   90.00
#
_symmetry.space_group_name_H-M   'P 1'
#
loop_
_entity.id
_entity.type
_entity.pdbx_description
1 polymer ?
#
loop_
_entity_poly.entity_id
_entity_poly.type
_entity_poly.pdbx_seq_one_letter_code
_entity_poly.pdbx_strand_id
1 'polypeptide(L)'
;MNRYNYTDPQSHRVQLFATTRPRGPYVSCEAENLALGGDTVTVSLPAVKARALADHLDRLAFYQFVDVSGNMLRVEPAHDWTRFTFFGDTRQDDGPSGTVPVVVLTGRLPEVARALRAQAERAERNQQAAEDRAQYCAGAAIDHDETGVCNHSPAEQAARPTDLSALLAHVAAQLPTADVDSIAVHVLAETLLDEDRPTDQRQATAAARYLLAHHARELAEALHAKAARHGAPTYDYETGPGMHAAAEQLVAYADRLDGGKHPGLRLPG
;
A
#
# COMPACT_ATOMS: atom_id res chain seq x y z
N MET A 1 -2.45 13.28 2.63
CA MET A 1 -1.89 13.35 1.26
C MET A 1 -2.69 14.37 0.47
N ASN A 2 -2.07 15.35 -0.22
CA ASN A 2 -2.83 16.29 -1.06
C ASN A 2 -3.14 15.62 -2.39
N ARG A 3 -4.32 15.01 -2.49
CA ARG A 3 -4.91 14.45 -3.70
C ARG A 3 -5.57 15.58 -4.49
N TYR A 4 -5.35 15.65 -5.80
CA TYR A 4 -6.16 16.50 -6.66
C TYR A 4 -7.45 15.76 -7.02
N ASN A 5 -8.58 16.44 -6.96
CA ASN A 5 -9.90 15.87 -7.28
C ASN A 5 -10.64 16.80 -8.23
N TYR A 6 -11.21 16.22 -9.27
CA TYR A 6 -12.14 16.91 -10.17
C TYR A 6 -13.34 15.99 -10.41
N THR A 7 -14.55 16.56 -10.36
CA THR A 7 -15.80 15.85 -10.66
C THR A 7 -16.51 16.61 -11.77
N ASP A 8 -16.88 15.90 -12.82
CA ASP A 8 -17.60 16.48 -13.96
C ASP A 8 -19.12 16.56 -13.69
N PRO A 9 -19.90 17.27 -14.53
CA PRO A 9 -21.35 17.39 -14.35
C PRO A 9 -22.13 16.07 -14.46
N GLN A 10 -21.52 15.03 -15.04
CA GLN A 10 -22.12 13.70 -15.15
C GLN A 10 -21.76 12.80 -13.97
N SER A 11 -21.12 13.37 -12.93
CA SER A 11 -20.69 12.64 -11.74
C SER A 11 -19.62 11.59 -12.03
N HIS A 12 -18.76 11.82 -13.03
CA HIS A 12 -17.49 11.11 -13.14
C HIS A 12 -16.41 11.90 -12.41
N ARG A 13 -15.61 11.20 -11.62
CA ARG A 13 -14.54 11.78 -10.82
C ARG A 13 -13.19 11.35 -11.38
N VAL A 14 -12.25 12.28 -11.50
CA VAL A 14 -10.82 11.98 -11.68
C VAL A 14 -10.04 12.44 -10.46
N GLN A 15 -9.12 11.61 -10.00
CA GLN A 15 -8.27 11.90 -8.87
C GLN A 15 -6.82 11.63 -9.22
N LEU A 16 -5.94 12.57 -8.85
CA LEU A 16 -4.51 12.49 -9.14
C LEU A 16 -3.73 12.52 -7.84
N PHE A 17 -2.81 11.56 -7.67
CA PHE A 17 -1.93 11.52 -6.50
C PHE A 17 -0.59 10.85 -6.81
N ALA A 18 0.45 11.34 -6.15
CA ALA A 18 1.78 10.76 -6.18
C ALA A 18 1.82 9.38 -5.50
N THR A 19 2.46 8.42 -6.14
CA THR A 19 2.69 7.06 -5.65
C THR A 19 4.11 6.63 -6.01
N THR A 20 4.71 5.82 -5.13
CA THR A 20 5.99 5.14 -5.37
C THR A 20 5.70 3.67 -5.65
N ARG A 21 6.23 3.13 -6.74
CA ARG A 21 6.18 1.69 -7.05
C ARG A 21 7.63 1.20 -7.25
N PRO A 22 7.89 -0.13 -7.21
CA PRO A 22 9.25 -0.67 -7.38
C PRO A 22 9.95 -0.24 -8.67
N ARG A 23 9.19 0.17 -9.70
CA ARG A 23 9.70 0.61 -11.01
C ARG A 23 9.89 2.14 -11.13
N GLY A 24 9.73 2.89 -10.04
CA GLY A 24 10.00 4.32 -9.98
C GLY A 24 8.83 5.18 -9.49
N PRO A 25 8.92 6.52 -9.65
CA PRO A 25 7.89 7.45 -9.26
C PRO A 25 6.73 7.49 -10.27
N TYR A 26 5.51 7.37 -9.76
CA TYR A 26 4.28 7.40 -10.57
C TYR A 26 3.28 8.45 -10.06
N VAL A 27 2.43 8.90 -10.97
CA VAL A 27 1.18 9.59 -10.67
C VAL A 27 0.05 8.61 -10.96
N SER A 28 -0.69 8.24 -9.92
CA SER A 28 -1.92 7.46 -10.07
C SER A 28 -3.02 8.39 -10.57
N CYS A 29 -3.61 8.02 -11.69
CA CYS A 29 -4.78 8.68 -12.25
C CYS A 29 -5.97 7.73 -12.11
N GLU A 30 -6.80 7.98 -11.12
CA GLU A 30 -7.97 7.17 -10.81
C GLU A 30 -9.21 7.87 -11.34
N ALA A 31 -10.01 7.17 -12.13
CA ALA A 31 -11.28 7.64 -12.64
C ALA A 31 -12.40 6.75 -12.14
N GLU A 32 -13.48 7.37 -11.69
CA GLU A 32 -14.62 6.67 -11.08
C GLU A 32 -15.92 7.23 -11.65
N ASN A 33 -16.84 6.33 -12.00
CA ASN A 33 -18.23 6.67 -12.24
C ASN A 33 -18.99 6.60 -10.90
N LEU A 34 -19.46 7.75 -10.40
CA LEU A 34 -20.13 7.82 -9.09
C LEU A 34 -21.60 7.33 -9.12
N ALA A 35 -22.10 6.88 -10.27
CA ALA A 35 -23.40 6.22 -10.34
C ALA A 35 -23.39 4.91 -9.52
N LEU A 36 -24.57 4.46 -9.09
CA LEU A 36 -24.72 3.20 -8.36
C LEU A 36 -24.20 2.04 -9.23
N GLY A 37 -23.19 1.32 -8.74
CA GLY A 37 -22.53 0.25 -9.49
C GLY A 37 -21.58 0.73 -10.60
N GLY A 38 -21.13 1.98 -10.55
CA GLY A 38 -20.20 2.54 -11.53
C GLY A 38 -18.77 2.00 -11.42
N ASP A 39 -18.09 1.99 -12.55
CA ASP A 39 -16.73 1.47 -12.68
C ASP A 39 -15.68 2.41 -12.07
N THR A 40 -14.55 1.84 -11.65
CA THR A 40 -13.34 2.59 -11.25
C THR A 40 -12.13 2.09 -12.03
N VAL A 41 -11.45 2.95 -12.78
CA VAL A 41 -10.26 2.61 -13.55
C VAL A 41 -9.07 3.40 -13.07
N THR A 42 -7.95 2.72 -12.79
CA THR A 42 -6.70 3.36 -12.39
C THR A 42 -5.64 3.21 -13.47
N VAL A 43 -5.06 4.32 -13.92
CA VAL A 43 -3.92 4.35 -14.84
C VAL A 43 -2.69 4.90 -14.11
N SER A 44 -1.61 4.13 -14.10
CA SER A 44 -0.35 4.53 -13.45
C SER A 44 0.60 5.20 -14.43
N LEU A 45 0.70 6.53 -14.38
CA LEU A 45 1.60 7.31 -15.24
C LEU A 45 2.98 7.46 -14.59
N PRO A 46 4.09 7.05 -15.25
CA PRO A 46 5.42 7.47 -14.81
C PRO A 46 5.51 9.00 -14.70
N ALA A 47 6.27 9.53 -13.74
CA ALA A 47 6.37 10.99 -13.51
C ALA A 47 6.70 11.78 -14.80
N VAL A 48 7.60 11.26 -15.64
CA VAL A 48 7.94 11.84 -16.95
C VAL A 48 6.73 11.88 -17.89
N LYS A 49 5.91 10.83 -17.91
CA LYS A 49 4.69 10.77 -18.74
C LYS A 49 3.57 11.66 -18.20
N ALA A 50 3.48 11.83 -16.87
CA ALA A 50 2.56 12.78 -16.27
C ALA A 50 2.90 14.23 -16.64
N ARG A 51 4.19 14.59 -16.67
CA ARG A 51 4.66 15.89 -17.20
C ARG A 51 4.35 16.05 -18.68
N ALA A 52 4.64 15.03 -19.48
CA ALA A 52 4.32 15.05 -20.91
C ALA A 52 2.81 15.23 -21.16
N LEU A 53 1.95 14.56 -20.40
CA LEU A 53 0.51 14.77 -20.47
C LEU A 53 0.14 16.22 -20.14
N ALA A 54 0.69 16.80 -19.07
CA ALA A 54 0.44 18.21 -18.73
C ALA A 54 0.82 19.16 -19.88
N ASP A 55 1.94 18.92 -20.56
CA ASP A 55 2.36 19.70 -21.73
C ASP A 55 1.41 19.53 -22.93
N HIS A 56 0.82 18.35 -23.11
CA HIS A 56 -0.20 18.12 -24.14
C HIS A 56 -1.52 18.84 -23.81
N LEU A 57 -1.91 18.88 -22.54
CA LEU A 57 -3.08 19.64 -22.09
C LEU A 57 -2.94 21.13 -22.38
N ASP A 58 -1.76 21.70 -22.12
CA ASP A 58 -1.49 23.12 -22.40
C ASP A 58 -1.52 23.45 -23.91
N ARG A 59 -1.25 22.45 -24.75
CA ARG A 59 -1.29 22.57 -26.22
C ARG A 59 -2.64 22.17 -26.84
N LEU A 60 -3.61 21.75 -26.02
CA LEU A 60 -4.87 21.15 -26.48
C LEU A 60 -4.62 20.03 -27.51
N ALA A 61 -3.66 19.15 -27.20
CA ALA A 61 -3.24 18.07 -28.08
C ALA A 61 -3.79 16.71 -27.63
N PHE A 62 -4.06 15.82 -28.59
CA PHE A 62 -4.41 14.43 -28.32
C PHE A 62 -3.27 13.74 -27.56
N TYR A 63 -3.62 12.90 -26.59
CA TYR A 63 -2.66 12.09 -25.85
C TYR A 63 -3.21 10.70 -25.56
N GLN A 64 -2.35 9.69 -25.62
CA GLN A 64 -2.71 8.32 -25.29
C GLN A 64 -1.55 7.62 -24.57
N PHE A 65 -1.88 6.83 -23.57
CA PHE A 65 -0.92 6.04 -22.82
C PHE A 65 -1.55 4.74 -22.33
N VAL A 66 -0.81 3.64 -22.45
CA VAL A 66 -1.14 2.33 -21.87
C VAL A 66 -0.14 2.05 -20.77
N ASP A 67 -0.62 1.71 -19.58
CA ASP A 67 0.23 1.40 -18.45
C ASP A 67 0.65 -0.08 -18.42
N VAL A 68 1.48 -0.43 -17.44
CA VAL A 68 2.03 -1.78 -17.29
C VAL A 68 0.98 -2.82 -16.92
N SER A 69 -0.18 -2.41 -16.41
CA SER A 69 -1.31 -3.27 -16.09
C SER A 69 -2.28 -3.46 -17.26
N GLY A 70 -2.01 -2.84 -18.41
CA GLY A 70 -2.88 -2.90 -19.60
C GLY A 70 -3.97 -1.83 -19.61
N ASN A 71 -4.10 -1.03 -18.54
CA ASN A 71 -5.08 0.05 -18.48
C ASN A 71 -4.63 1.22 -19.37
N MET A 72 -5.59 1.88 -20.01
CA MET A 72 -5.31 2.94 -20.97
C MET A 72 -5.95 4.25 -20.56
N LEU A 73 -5.19 5.34 -20.69
CA LEU A 73 -5.70 6.70 -20.66
C LEU A 73 -5.66 7.28 -22.08
N ARG A 74 -6.80 7.75 -22.57
CA ARG A 74 -6.93 8.52 -23.81
C ARG A 74 -7.45 9.91 -23.48
N VAL A 75 -6.84 10.95 -24.04
CA VAL A 75 -7.21 12.34 -23.83
C VAL A 75 -7.49 12.98 -25.18
N GLU A 76 -8.74 13.43 -25.36
CA GLU A 76 -9.26 13.94 -26.62
C GLU A 76 -9.72 15.39 -26.43
N PRO A 77 -8.96 16.36 -26.93
CA PRO A 77 -9.33 17.77 -26.86
C PRO A 77 -10.46 18.09 -27.85
N ALA A 78 -11.39 18.93 -27.41
CA ALA A 78 -12.38 19.63 -28.22
C ALA A 78 -12.33 21.13 -27.89
N HIS A 79 -13.17 21.94 -28.53
CA HIS A 79 -13.14 23.40 -28.37
C HIS A 79 -13.40 23.84 -26.91
N ASP A 80 -14.50 23.36 -26.34
CA ASP A 80 -14.99 23.79 -25.01
C ASP A 80 -14.68 22.80 -23.87
N TRP A 81 -14.22 21.60 -24.22
CA TRP A 81 -13.93 20.53 -23.27
C TRP A 81 -12.85 19.59 -23.79
N THR A 82 -12.24 18.84 -22.87
CA THR A 82 -11.34 17.72 -23.17
C THR A 82 -11.88 16.49 -22.46
N ARG A 83 -12.00 15.38 -23.19
CA ARG A 83 -12.44 14.11 -22.64
C ARG A 83 -11.23 13.28 -22.25
N PHE A 84 -11.23 12.82 -21.01
CA PHE A 84 -10.28 11.84 -20.49
C PHE A 84 -11.02 10.52 -20.39
N THR A 85 -10.69 9.55 -21.24
CA THR A 85 -11.30 8.22 -21.23
C THR A 85 -10.31 7.22 -20.67
N PHE A 86 -10.71 6.60 -19.57
CA PHE A 86 -9.95 5.56 -18.89
C PHE A 86 -10.56 4.20 -19.26
N PHE A 87 -9.74 3.29 -19.78
CA PHE A 87 -10.13 1.94 -20.16
C PHE A 87 -9.43 0.96 -19.23
N GLY A 88 -10.21 0.20 -18.47
CA GLY A 88 -9.73 -0.95 -17.71
C GLY A 88 -9.50 -2.15 -18.62
N ASP A 89 -8.42 -2.90 -18.40
CA ASP A 89 -8.17 -4.14 -19.14
C ASP A 89 -9.25 -5.18 -18.80
N THR A 90 -10.04 -5.57 -19.80
CA THR A 90 -11.12 -6.56 -19.66
C THR A 90 -10.60 -7.99 -19.53
N ARG A 91 -9.28 -8.22 -19.67
CA ARG A 91 -8.66 -9.55 -19.53
C ARG A 91 -8.22 -9.87 -18.11
N GLN A 92 -8.32 -8.92 -17.19
CA GLN A 92 -8.11 -9.21 -15.77
C GLN A 92 -9.42 -9.76 -15.19
N ASP A 93 -9.45 -11.07 -14.91
CA ASP A 93 -10.63 -11.75 -14.32
C ASP A 93 -11.03 -11.17 -12.95
N ASP A 94 -10.10 -10.51 -12.24
CA ASP A 94 -10.32 -9.88 -10.93
C ASP A 94 -10.13 -8.35 -10.92
N GLY A 95 -9.91 -7.73 -12.08
CA GLY A 95 -9.65 -6.29 -12.21
C GLY A 95 -10.92 -5.50 -12.53
N PRO A 96 -10.98 -4.18 -12.24
CA PRO A 96 -12.10 -3.37 -12.68
C PRO A 96 -12.09 -3.27 -14.22
N SER A 97 -12.95 -4.08 -14.84
CA SER A 97 -13.26 -3.98 -16.26
C SER A 97 -14.28 -2.86 -16.45
N GLY A 98 -13.99 -1.91 -17.34
CA GLY A 98 -14.86 -0.75 -17.49
C GLY A 98 -14.27 0.37 -18.31
N THR A 99 -15.12 1.32 -18.70
CA THR A 99 -14.70 2.55 -19.38
C THR A 99 -15.28 3.74 -18.64
N VAL A 100 -14.41 4.59 -18.09
CA VAL A 100 -14.84 5.79 -17.37
C VAL A 100 -14.46 7.04 -18.17
N PRO A 101 -15.43 7.73 -18.79
CA PRO A 101 -15.19 9.01 -19.45
C PRO A 101 -15.34 10.17 -18.45
N VAL A 102 -14.30 10.98 -18.28
CA VAL A 102 -14.34 12.21 -17.48
C VAL A 102 -14.22 13.41 -18.41
N VAL A 103 -15.17 14.36 -18.32
CA VAL A 103 -15.15 15.57 -19.15
C VAL A 103 -14.61 16.75 -18.35
N VAL A 104 -13.48 17.32 -18.80
CA VAL A 104 -12.86 18.50 -18.20
C VAL A 104 -13.08 19.70 -19.10
N LEU A 105 -13.69 20.77 -18.58
CA LEU A 105 -13.87 22.01 -19.34
C LEU A 105 -12.51 22.64 -19.70
N THR A 106 -12.39 23.23 -20.88
CA THR A 106 -11.12 23.80 -21.37
C THR A 106 -10.52 24.80 -20.38
N GLY A 107 -11.35 25.64 -19.75
CA GLY A 107 -10.91 26.60 -18.73
C GLY A 107 -10.33 25.98 -17.45
N ARG A 108 -10.54 24.68 -17.21
CA ARG A 108 -10.02 23.93 -16.05
C ARG A 108 -8.77 23.13 -16.39
N LEU A 109 -8.40 22.98 -17.65
CA LEU A 109 -7.20 22.24 -18.06
C LEU A 109 -5.90 22.79 -17.44
N PRO A 110 -5.69 24.12 -17.31
CA PRO A 110 -4.48 24.64 -16.65
C PRO A 110 -4.38 24.24 -15.17
N GLU A 111 -5.51 23.96 -14.52
CA GLU A 111 -5.54 23.44 -13.15
C GLU A 111 -5.12 21.97 -13.11
N VAL A 112 -5.66 21.15 -14.01
CA VAL A 112 -5.29 19.72 -14.15
C VAL A 112 -3.82 19.57 -14.53
N ALA A 113 -3.31 20.37 -15.48
CA ALA A 113 -1.91 20.36 -15.89
C ALA A 113 -0.97 20.73 -14.73
N ARG A 114 -1.31 21.76 -13.95
CA ARG A 114 -0.56 22.11 -12.73
C ARG A 114 -0.60 20.99 -11.69
N ALA A 115 -1.75 20.35 -11.50
CA ALA A 115 -1.87 19.22 -10.59
C ALA A 115 -1.00 18.04 -11.02
N LEU A 116 -0.99 17.68 -12.31
CA LEU A 116 -0.14 16.61 -12.86
C LEU A 116 1.35 16.88 -12.60
N ARG A 117 1.82 18.11 -12.87
CA ARG A 117 3.21 18.50 -12.60
C ARG A 117 3.56 18.43 -11.12
N ALA A 118 2.69 18.97 -10.27
CA ALA A 118 2.90 18.96 -8.82
C ALA A 118 2.92 17.52 -8.24
N GLN A 119 2.06 16.63 -8.73
CA GLN A 119 2.08 15.22 -8.32
C GLN A 119 3.30 14.47 -8.86
N ALA A 120 3.75 14.76 -10.09
CA ALA A 120 4.96 14.18 -10.65
C ALA A 120 6.21 14.56 -9.83
N GLU A 121 6.37 15.85 -9.51
CA GLU A 121 7.45 16.33 -8.65
C GLU A 121 7.39 15.73 -7.24
N ARG A 122 6.18 15.55 -6.70
CA ARG A 122 6.00 14.93 -5.39
C ARG A 122 6.36 13.44 -5.42
N ALA A 123 6.00 12.73 -6.49
CA ALA A 123 6.36 11.32 -6.65
C ALA A 123 7.89 11.15 -6.71
N GLU A 124 8.58 12.00 -7.45
CA GLU A 124 10.05 12.00 -7.52
C GLU A 124 10.69 12.29 -6.16
N ARG A 125 10.20 13.31 -5.44
CA ARG A 125 10.69 13.62 -4.07
C ARG A 125 10.46 12.46 -3.10
N ASN A 126 9.31 11.80 -3.18
CA ASN A 126 9.01 10.65 -2.34
C ASN A 126 9.94 9.46 -2.66
N GLN A 127 10.24 9.23 -3.94
CA GLN A 127 11.16 8.18 -4.37
C GLN A 127 12.58 8.47 -3.88
N GLN A 128 13.08 9.69 -4.07
CA GLN A 128 14.40 10.09 -3.59
C GLN A 128 14.49 9.92 -2.06
N ALA A 129 13.48 10.37 -1.31
CA ALA A 129 13.44 10.21 0.13
C ALA A 129 13.39 8.73 0.57
N ALA A 130 12.77 7.85 -0.22
CA ALA A 130 12.77 6.42 0.03
C ALA A 130 14.15 5.79 -0.25
N GLU A 131 14.82 6.20 -1.33
CA GLU A 131 16.17 5.77 -1.69
C GLU A 131 17.21 6.25 -0.65
N ASP A 132 17.14 7.52 -0.23
CA ASP A 132 18.02 8.09 0.78
C ASP A 132 17.87 7.34 2.12
N ARG A 133 16.63 6.99 2.51
CA ARG A 133 16.37 6.16 3.71
C ARG A 133 16.96 4.76 3.55
N ALA A 134 16.79 4.13 2.39
CA ALA A 134 17.33 2.80 2.13
C ALA A 134 18.87 2.79 2.19
N GLN A 135 19.51 3.81 1.63
CA GLN A 135 20.97 3.99 1.69
C GLN A 135 21.45 4.25 3.11
N TYR A 136 20.74 5.08 3.89
CA TYR A 136 21.07 5.34 5.29
C TYR A 136 20.96 4.08 6.17
N CYS A 137 19.91 3.26 5.95
CA CYS A 137 19.76 1.98 6.65
C CYS A 137 20.82 0.94 6.23
N ALA A 138 21.28 0.95 4.98
CA ALA A 138 22.36 0.08 4.51
C ALA A 138 23.73 0.51 5.09
N GLY A 139 23.96 1.82 5.25
CA GLY A 139 25.19 2.36 5.84
C GLY A 139 25.28 2.16 7.36
N ALA A 140 24.15 2.19 8.07
CA ALA A 140 24.11 1.92 9.52
C ALA A 140 24.31 0.43 9.89
N ALA A 141 24.32 -0.48 8.91
CA ALA A 141 24.51 -1.92 9.11
C ALA A 141 25.98 -2.37 9.01
N ILE A 142 26.93 -1.46 8.74
CA ILE A 142 28.35 -1.81 8.58
C ILE A 142 29.22 -0.79 9.33
N ASP A 143 29.37 -1.03 10.63
CA ASP A 143 30.61 -0.70 11.36
C ASP A 143 30.88 -1.89 12.30
N HIS A 144 31.45 -2.95 11.72
CA HIS A 144 32.05 -4.04 12.48
C HIS A 144 33.50 -3.65 12.80
N ASP A 145 33.69 -2.90 13.89
CA ASP A 145 35.02 -2.82 14.51
C ASP A 145 35.22 -4.07 15.38
N GLU A 146 36.39 -4.69 15.24
CA GLU A 146 36.73 -6.06 15.68
C GLU A 146 36.82 -6.26 17.21
N THR A 147 36.23 -5.37 18.02
CA THR A 147 36.39 -5.38 19.48
C THR A 147 35.13 -5.75 20.27
N GLY A 148 33.99 -6.03 19.63
CA GLY A 148 32.85 -6.68 20.28
C GLY A 148 32.24 -5.87 21.45
N VAL A 149 32.40 -4.54 21.46
CA VAL A 149 31.73 -3.65 22.41
C VAL A 149 30.87 -2.68 21.62
N CYS A 150 29.55 -2.91 21.64
CA CYS A 150 28.56 -1.98 21.08
C CYS A 150 28.54 -0.70 21.92
N ASN A 151 29.30 0.31 21.51
CA ASN A 151 29.15 1.67 22.03
C ASN A 151 27.99 2.33 21.32
N HIS A 152 26.79 2.17 21.87
CA HIS A 152 25.64 2.91 21.39
C HIS A 152 25.86 4.41 21.60
N SER A 153 25.82 5.18 20.52
CA SER A 153 25.94 6.64 20.61
C SER A 153 24.71 7.23 21.32
N PRO A 154 24.81 8.41 21.97
CA PRO A 154 23.67 9.04 22.63
C PRO A 154 22.46 9.29 21.71
N ALA A 155 22.68 9.31 20.39
CA ALA A 155 21.62 9.44 19.39
C ALA A 155 20.75 8.17 19.26
N GLU A 156 21.28 6.98 19.59
CA GLU A 156 20.51 5.73 19.53
C GLU A 156 19.55 5.56 20.73
N GLN A 157 19.75 6.28 21.83
CA GLN A 157 18.77 6.32 22.93
C GLN A 157 17.57 7.22 22.64
N ALA A 158 17.67 8.14 21.68
CA ALA A 158 16.57 9.03 21.29
C ALA A 158 15.66 8.43 20.21
N ALA A 159 16.08 7.32 19.58
CA ALA A 159 15.39 6.74 18.43
C ALA A 159 14.81 5.35 18.74
N ARG A 160 13.79 5.30 19.60
CA ARG A 160 12.64 4.36 19.57
C ARG A 160 11.68 4.69 20.71
N PRO A 161 10.36 4.39 20.63
CA PRO A 161 9.53 4.08 19.46
C PRO A 161 8.14 4.79 19.50
N THR A 162 7.66 5.40 18.41
CA THR A 162 6.24 5.80 18.33
C THR A 162 5.82 6.02 16.90
N ASP A 163 5.34 4.96 16.23
CA ASP A 163 4.10 5.12 15.49
C ASP A 163 3.42 3.76 15.32
N LEU A 164 2.89 3.25 16.43
CA LEU A 164 2.07 2.05 16.49
C LEU A 164 0.91 2.11 15.47
N SER A 165 0.43 3.33 15.19
CA SER A 165 -0.61 3.63 14.21
C SER A 165 -0.20 3.33 12.76
N ALA A 166 1.08 3.56 12.41
CA ALA A 166 1.60 3.23 11.09
C ALA A 166 1.73 1.71 10.88
N LEU A 167 2.06 0.98 11.95
CA LEU A 167 2.14 -0.48 11.92
C LEU A 167 0.74 -1.12 11.83
N LEU A 168 -0.23 -0.59 12.58
CA LEU A 168 -1.63 -1.04 12.53
C LEU A 168 -2.29 -0.76 11.17
N ALA A 169 -2.04 0.40 10.57
CA ALA A 169 -2.55 0.74 9.23
C ALA A 169 -1.95 -0.17 8.14
N HIS A 170 -0.71 -0.61 8.31
CA HIS A 170 -0.05 -1.51 7.38
C HIS A 170 -0.61 -2.93 7.47
N VAL A 171 -0.91 -3.42 8.67
CA VAL A 171 -1.50 -4.75 8.90
C VAL A 171 -2.97 -4.78 8.44
N ALA A 172 -3.76 -3.74 8.73
CA ALA A 172 -5.16 -3.64 8.28
C ALA A 172 -5.29 -3.60 6.75
N ALA A 173 -4.29 -3.06 6.04
CA ALA A 173 -4.27 -3.01 4.59
C ALA A 173 -3.89 -4.34 3.90
N GLN A 174 -3.43 -5.34 4.67
CA GLN A 174 -2.98 -6.64 4.15
C GLN A 174 -3.89 -7.81 4.50
N LEU A 175 -4.97 -7.60 5.26
CA LEU A 175 -5.97 -8.64 5.53
C LEU A 175 -6.93 -8.76 4.32
N PRO A 176 -7.15 -9.98 3.78
CA PRO A 176 -8.06 -10.19 2.66
C PRO A 176 -9.51 -9.90 3.08
N THR A 177 -10.21 -9.08 2.29
CA THR A 177 -11.60 -8.64 2.52
C THR A 177 -12.65 -9.69 2.18
N ALA A 178 -12.26 -10.94 1.92
CA ALA A 178 -13.12 -12.01 1.44
C ALA A 178 -13.05 -13.23 2.39
N ASP A 179 -13.58 -13.03 3.59
CA ASP A 179 -14.31 -14.00 4.44
C ASP A 179 -14.38 -13.38 5.83
N VAL A 180 -15.47 -12.66 6.08
CA VAL A 180 -15.73 -11.95 7.34
C VAL A 180 -16.26 -12.94 8.37
N ASP A 181 -15.39 -13.87 8.78
CA ASP A 181 -15.51 -14.68 9.99
C ASP A 181 -14.18 -14.70 10.76
N SER A 182 -13.28 -13.73 10.49
CA SER A 182 -12.08 -13.56 11.31
C SER A 182 -12.47 -13.00 12.68
N ILE A 183 -12.38 -13.86 13.69
CA ILE A 183 -12.53 -13.55 15.12
C ILE A 183 -11.74 -12.28 15.50
N ALA A 184 -10.63 -11.99 14.81
CA ALA A 184 -9.83 -10.78 15.03
C ALA A 184 -10.58 -9.48 14.72
N VAL A 185 -11.44 -9.45 13.69
CA VAL A 185 -12.27 -8.28 13.35
C VAL A 185 -13.41 -8.11 14.35
N HIS A 186 -13.99 -9.21 14.83
CA HIS A 186 -15.00 -9.18 15.89
C HIS A 186 -14.41 -8.71 17.24
N VAL A 187 -13.22 -9.20 17.61
CA VAL A 187 -12.52 -8.77 18.82
C VAL A 187 -12.06 -7.31 18.71
N LEU A 188 -11.60 -6.86 17.54
CA LEU A 188 -11.30 -5.44 17.28
C LEU A 188 -12.55 -4.56 17.39
N ALA A 189 -13.69 -5.03 16.90
CA ALA A 189 -14.95 -4.31 17.03
C ALA A 189 -15.44 -4.27 18.49
N GLU A 190 -15.41 -5.39 19.23
CA GLU A 190 -15.80 -5.42 20.64
C GLU A 190 -14.86 -4.60 21.55
N THR A 191 -13.54 -4.65 21.33
CA THR A 191 -12.57 -3.93 22.18
C THR A 191 -12.38 -2.46 21.85
N LEU A 192 -12.71 -2.01 20.62
CA LEU A 192 -12.53 -0.60 20.22
C LEU A 192 -13.85 0.16 20.03
N LEU A 193 -14.97 -0.53 19.77
CA LEU A 193 -16.23 0.13 19.38
C LEU A 193 -17.34 0.07 20.44
N ASP A 194 -17.26 -0.81 21.45
CA ASP A 194 -18.21 -0.82 22.57
C ASP A 194 -17.65 -0.21 23.88
N GLU A 195 -18.48 -0.12 24.92
CA GLU A 195 -18.27 0.65 26.18
C GLU A 195 -16.93 0.40 26.92
N ASP A 196 -16.18 -0.65 26.57
CA ASP A 196 -14.85 -1.00 27.12
C ASP A 196 -13.68 -0.44 26.29
N ARG A 197 -13.79 0.81 25.84
CA ARG A 197 -12.63 1.52 25.26
C ARG A 197 -11.49 1.51 26.27
N PRO A 198 -10.24 1.24 25.87
CA PRO A 198 -9.10 1.33 26.77
C PRO A 198 -9.04 2.76 27.34
N THR A 199 -9.39 2.87 28.62
CA THR A 199 -9.51 4.15 29.33
C THR A 199 -8.15 4.76 29.65
N ASP A 200 -7.09 3.94 29.58
CA ASP A 200 -5.72 4.37 29.77
C ASP A 200 -4.74 3.75 28.77
N GLN A 201 -3.56 4.37 28.71
CA GLN A 201 -2.47 4.00 27.82
C GLN A 201 -1.97 2.57 28.05
N ARG A 202 -2.11 2.01 29.26
CA ARG A 202 -1.65 0.65 29.58
C ARG A 202 -2.60 -0.39 28.98
N GLN A 203 -3.90 -0.16 29.07
CA GLN A 203 -4.93 -0.99 28.45
C GLN A 203 -4.81 -0.97 26.92
N ALA A 204 -4.60 0.22 26.32
CA ALA A 204 -4.40 0.35 24.88
C ALA A 204 -3.12 -0.38 24.41
N THR A 205 -2.04 -0.28 25.20
CA THR A 205 -0.77 -0.97 24.91
C THR A 205 -0.91 -2.49 25.05
N ALA A 206 -1.68 -2.98 26.02
CA ALA A 206 -1.94 -4.40 26.20
C ALA A 206 -2.80 -4.97 25.05
N ALA A 207 -3.87 -4.26 24.67
CA ALA A 207 -4.72 -4.65 23.54
C ALA A 207 -3.93 -4.68 22.22
N ALA A 208 -3.10 -3.67 21.96
CA ALA A 208 -2.27 -3.64 20.76
C ALA A 208 -1.21 -4.76 20.74
N ARG A 209 -0.63 -5.12 21.89
CA ARG A 209 0.30 -6.25 22.00
C ARG A 209 -0.39 -7.58 21.68
N TYR A 210 -1.59 -7.79 22.22
CA TYR A 210 -2.39 -8.97 21.97
C TYR A 210 -2.77 -9.10 20.49
N LEU A 211 -3.24 -8.02 19.85
CA LEU A 211 -3.57 -8.02 18.42
C LEU A 211 -2.36 -8.29 17.53
N LEU A 212 -1.21 -7.71 17.87
CA LEU A 212 0.02 -7.93 17.12
C LEU A 212 0.53 -9.38 17.27
N ALA A 213 0.40 -9.97 18.47
CA ALA A 213 0.71 -11.38 18.70
C ALA A 213 -0.22 -12.29 17.90
N HIS A 214 -1.52 -12.01 17.88
CA HIS A 214 -2.51 -12.77 17.11
C HIS A 214 -2.19 -12.79 15.61
N HIS A 215 -1.99 -11.62 14.99
CA HIS A 215 -1.67 -11.54 13.56
C HIS A 215 -0.32 -12.15 13.20
N ALA A 216 0.67 -12.07 14.08
CA ALA A 216 1.94 -12.76 13.88
C ALA A 216 1.76 -14.30 13.83
N ARG A 217 0.83 -14.86 14.62
CA ARG A 217 0.48 -16.29 14.55
C ARG A 217 -0.30 -16.65 13.29
N GLU A 218 -1.30 -15.87 12.89
CA GLU A 218 -2.03 -16.11 11.63
C GLU A 218 -1.08 -16.10 10.42
N LEU A 219 -0.12 -15.17 10.40
CA LEU A 219 0.89 -15.11 9.35
C LEU A 219 1.83 -16.32 9.39
N ALA A 220 2.23 -16.78 10.58
CA ALA A 220 3.03 -17.98 10.73
C ALA A 220 2.29 -19.24 10.22
N GLU A 221 1.00 -19.38 10.54
CA GLU A 221 0.16 -20.48 10.06
C GLU A 221 0.01 -20.47 8.54
N ALA A 222 -0.21 -19.29 7.94
CA ALA A 222 -0.28 -19.14 6.49
C ALA A 222 1.06 -19.53 5.81
N LEU A 223 2.19 -19.16 6.42
CA LEU A 223 3.52 -19.55 5.93
C LEU A 223 3.77 -21.06 6.07
N HIS A 224 3.38 -21.69 7.18
CA HIS A 224 3.47 -23.14 7.35
C HIS A 224 2.59 -23.88 6.33
N ALA A 225 1.34 -23.45 6.15
CA ALA A 225 0.42 -24.05 5.18
C ALA A 225 0.94 -23.92 3.75
N LYS A 226 1.55 -22.77 3.40
CA LYS A 226 2.17 -22.54 2.09
C LYS A 226 3.41 -23.40 1.90
N ALA A 227 4.28 -23.47 2.90
CA ALA A 227 5.49 -24.30 2.85
C ALA A 227 5.16 -25.80 2.74
N ALA A 228 4.10 -26.27 3.41
CA ALA A 228 3.61 -27.65 3.28
C ALA A 228 3.14 -27.99 1.85
N ARG A 229 2.54 -27.02 1.13
CA ARG A 229 2.16 -27.18 -0.28
C ARG A 229 3.36 -27.22 -1.24
N HIS A 230 4.47 -26.60 -0.85
CA HIS A 230 5.72 -26.63 -1.60
C HIS A 230 6.60 -27.85 -1.30
N GLY A 231 6.20 -28.73 -0.37
CA GLY A 231 6.86 -30.02 -0.09
C GLY A 231 6.60 -31.14 -1.11
N ALA A 232 5.93 -30.85 -2.24
CA ALA A 232 5.80 -31.79 -3.36
C ALA A 232 7.11 -31.82 -4.17
N PRO A 233 7.57 -33.00 -4.64
CA PRO A 233 8.98 -33.27 -4.97
C PRO A 233 9.52 -32.60 -6.26
N THR A 234 8.87 -31.56 -6.77
CA THR A 234 9.23 -30.90 -8.03
C THR A 234 9.59 -29.43 -7.91
N TYR A 235 9.59 -28.82 -6.72
CA TYR A 235 9.99 -27.43 -6.55
C TYR A 235 10.97 -27.18 -5.39
N ASP A 236 12.09 -26.58 -5.78
CA ASP A 236 13.06 -25.77 -5.04
C ASP A 236 13.24 -26.06 -3.53
N TYR A 237 14.32 -26.78 -3.22
CA TYR A 237 14.73 -27.15 -1.86
C TYR A 237 15.06 -25.95 -0.96
N GLU A 238 15.23 -24.73 -1.50
CA GLU A 238 15.64 -23.56 -0.72
C GLU A 238 14.45 -22.75 -0.17
N THR A 239 13.29 -22.78 -0.82
CA THR A 239 12.17 -21.90 -0.44
C THR A 239 11.32 -22.47 0.70
N GLY A 240 11.15 -23.80 0.76
CA GLY A 240 10.39 -24.48 1.83
C GLY A 240 11.00 -24.29 3.23
N PRO A 241 12.31 -24.59 3.41
CA PRO A 241 12.99 -24.39 4.69
C PRO A 241 13.03 -22.93 5.15
N GLY A 242 13.20 -21.98 4.22
CA GLY A 242 13.16 -20.54 4.53
C GLY A 242 11.80 -20.07 5.05
N MET A 243 10.70 -20.58 4.48
CA MET A 243 9.34 -20.26 4.94
C MET A 243 9.02 -20.89 6.32
N HIS A 244 9.52 -22.10 6.60
CA HIS A 244 9.39 -22.71 7.93
C HIS A 244 10.14 -21.90 9.00
N ALA A 245 11.39 -21.52 8.73
CA ALA A 245 12.18 -20.73 9.67
C ALA A 245 11.53 -19.35 9.94
N ALA A 246 10.97 -18.71 8.92
CA ALA A 246 10.25 -17.45 9.07
C ALA A 246 8.97 -17.61 9.91
N ALA A 247 8.22 -18.70 9.72
CA ALA A 247 7.03 -18.99 10.51
C ALA A 247 7.37 -19.24 11.99
N GLU A 248 8.42 -20.01 12.29
CA GLU A 248 8.89 -20.24 13.66
C GLU A 248 9.32 -18.93 14.36
N GLN A 249 10.00 -18.04 13.63
CA GLN A 249 10.38 -16.72 14.15
C GLN A 249 9.18 -15.84 14.48
N LEU A 250 8.11 -15.92 13.68
CA LEU A 250 6.87 -15.18 13.92
C LEU A 250 6.11 -15.73 15.14
N VAL A 251 6.06 -17.05 15.32
CA VAL A 251 5.51 -17.68 16.54
C VAL A 251 6.29 -17.23 17.77
N ALA A 252 7.62 -17.32 17.74
CA ALA A 252 8.46 -16.88 18.85
C ALA A 252 8.35 -15.37 19.13
N TYR A 253 8.06 -14.57 18.11
CA TYR A 253 7.77 -13.14 18.27
C TYR A 253 6.41 -12.90 18.93
N ALA A 254 5.36 -13.59 18.49
CA ALA A 254 4.03 -13.55 19.11
C ALA A 254 4.08 -13.95 20.59
N ASP A 255 4.81 -15.01 20.92
CA ASP A 255 4.92 -15.49 22.29
C ASP A 255 5.64 -14.49 23.21
N ARG A 256 6.63 -13.76 22.69
CA ARG A 256 7.27 -12.66 23.43
C ARG A 256 6.32 -11.48 23.65
N LEU A 257 5.44 -11.19 22.69
CA LEU A 257 4.45 -10.11 22.81
C LEU A 257 3.37 -10.42 23.86
N ASP A 258 2.97 -11.68 24.00
CA ASP A 258 2.04 -12.15 25.05
C ASP A 258 2.72 -12.39 26.41
N GLY A 259 4.02 -12.10 26.52
CA GLY A 259 4.78 -12.27 27.76
C GLY A 259 5.04 -13.75 28.11
N GLY A 260 5.11 -14.63 27.13
CA GLY A 260 5.40 -16.06 27.29
C GLY A 260 4.28 -16.85 27.96
N LYS A 261 3.06 -16.30 28.03
CA LYS A 261 1.91 -16.94 28.68
C LYS A 261 0.97 -17.54 27.64
N HIS A 262 1.35 -18.68 27.06
CA HIS A 262 0.35 -19.65 26.62
C HIS A 262 0.59 -21.00 27.30
N PRO A 263 -0.45 -21.62 27.89
CA PRO A 263 -0.40 -23.00 28.35
C PRO A 263 -0.23 -23.89 27.11
N GLY A 264 0.74 -24.80 27.16
CA GLY A 264 1.25 -25.52 26.01
C GLY A 264 0.20 -26.12 25.07
N LEU A 265 0.26 -25.71 23.80
CA LEU A 265 -0.13 -26.54 22.68
C LEU A 265 0.90 -27.67 22.57
N ARG A 266 0.63 -28.78 23.26
CA ARG A 266 1.24 -30.07 22.92
C ARG A 266 0.73 -30.44 21.53
N LEU A 267 1.63 -30.50 20.56
CA LEU A 267 1.38 -31.18 19.29
C LEU A 267 1.04 -32.66 19.61
N PRO A 268 -0.05 -33.23 19.07
CA PRO A 268 -0.25 -34.67 19.13
C PRO A 268 0.84 -35.35 18.30
N GLY A 269 1.41 -36.43 18.86
CA GLY A 269 2.46 -37.24 18.24
C GLY A 269 1.97 -38.18 17.16
#